data_AF-A0A4V3H4M9-F1
#
_entry.id   AF-A0A4V3H4M9-F1
#
_cell.length_a   1.000
_cell.length_b   1.000
_cell.length_c   1.000
_cell.angle_alpha   90.00
_cell.angle_beta   90.00
_cell.angle_gamma   90.00
#
_symmetry.space_group_name_H-M   'P 1'
#
loop_
_entity.id
_entity.type
_entity.pdbx_description
1 polymer ?
#
loop_
_entity_poly.entity_id
_entity_poly.type
_entity_poly.pdbx_seq_one_letter_code
_entity_poly.pdbx_strand_id
1 'polypeptide(L)'
;MNKISHKLRILGSGFTQEEYKLYRFDLLDNPDEAMRFLSNRHNHALYRPVINRGDQQHILEDKWIAQSYLMSMQLPVPKTYGLYDPVFGTTISGAPMNSPQQVAKLIEPELPQRVFLKPRGGRKGRNVIMAELHKNPDGNIGVLANETRYTLDAFLQSLPQNAFGDYDGCYHGWLIQAYIPQHDVLNHINPHTINTVRVVTFIDSQNQVHVQHAILRLGRKDGVADNWAKGGISVSIDTRTGRLGRGVFKPHYGGAWVSEHPDTGACFEGQTIPEWQTILDVCKRAAMMFSGTRSTGWDIALTPDGPVIIEGNAAWDLPMVQVHTTGYLNEQTRAELGKFSINFPDRVKPLPLALLTLFVYQWRRSRGPRILHALKSRLPRAI
;
A
#
# COMPACT_ATOMS: atom_id res chain seq x y z
N MET A 1 -21.20 30.34 12.09
CA MET A 1 -20.27 30.64 10.97
C MET A 1 -20.77 29.94 9.71
N ASN A 2 -20.65 30.57 8.53
CA ASN A 2 -21.11 29.99 7.25
C ASN A 2 -20.36 28.67 6.93
N LYS A 3 -21.06 27.60 6.49
CA LYS A 3 -20.47 26.30 6.09
C LYS A 3 -19.30 26.44 5.11
N ILE A 4 -19.32 27.46 4.25
CA ILE A 4 -18.21 27.79 3.34
C ILE A 4 -16.94 28.13 4.14
N SER A 5 -17.07 28.90 5.22
CA SER A 5 -15.95 29.25 6.10
C SER A 5 -15.35 28.01 6.77
N HIS A 6 -16.18 27.08 7.26
CA HIS A 6 -15.72 25.82 7.85
C HIS A 6 -14.89 25.02 6.86
N LYS A 7 -15.43 24.83 5.64
CA LYS A 7 -14.74 24.14 4.56
C LYS A 7 -13.38 24.78 4.25
N LEU A 8 -13.32 26.09 4.09
CA LEU A 8 -12.07 26.80 3.77
C LEU A 8 -11.04 26.67 4.91
N ARG A 9 -11.48 26.74 6.18
CA ARG A 9 -10.60 26.55 7.35
C ARG A 9 -10.01 25.15 7.41
N ILE A 10 -10.83 24.12 7.17
CA ILE A 10 -10.39 22.71 7.16
C ILE A 10 -9.38 22.48 6.02
N LEU A 11 -9.70 22.91 4.81
CA LEU A 11 -8.80 22.77 3.65
C LEU A 11 -7.48 23.55 3.84
N GLY A 12 -7.57 24.77 4.38
CA GLY A 12 -6.39 25.58 4.73
C GLY A 12 -5.52 24.96 5.83
N SER A 13 -6.08 24.04 6.62
CA SER A 13 -5.39 23.29 7.66
C SER A 13 -4.71 22.01 7.15
N GLY A 14 -4.74 21.75 5.83
CA GLY A 14 -3.91 20.74 5.18
C GLY A 14 -4.68 19.63 4.47
N PHE A 15 -5.98 19.52 4.70
CA PHE A 15 -6.85 18.53 4.05
C PHE A 15 -7.14 18.87 2.58
N THR A 16 -7.27 17.84 1.77
CA THR A 16 -7.71 17.93 0.38
C THR A 16 -9.23 17.94 0.28
N GLN A 17 -9.75 18.31 -0.90
CA GLN A 17 -11.19 18.17 -1.19
C GLN A 17 -11.65 16.71 -1.14
N GLU A 18 -10.78 15.79 -1.51
CA GLU A 18 -11.06 14.35 -1.45
C GLU A 18 -11.22 13.89 -0.01
N GLU A 19 -10.27 14.25 0.88
CA GLU A 19 -10.36 13.95 2.31
C GLU A 19 -11.57 14.62 2.97
N TYR A 20 -11.90 15.85 2.59
CA TYR A 20 -13.07 16.55 3.09
C TYR A 20 -14.37 15.77 2.81
N LYS A 21 -14.50 15.21 1.60
CA LYS A 21 -15.63 14.35 1.23
C LYS A 21 -15.56 12.99 1.91
N LEU A 22 -14.37 12.37 1.93
CA LEU A 22 -14.14 11.04 2.47
C LEU A 22 -14.51 10.96 3.96
N TYR A 23 -14.08 11.93 4.75
CA TYR A 23 -14.33 11.98 6.19
C TYR A 23 -15.63 12.73 6.54
N ARG A 24 -16.46 13.05 5.54
CA ARG A 24 -17.77 13.71 5.70
C ARG A 24 -17.71 14.99 6.56
N PHE A 25 -16.66 15.78 6.35
CA PHE A 25 -16.47 17.03 7.10
C PHE A 25 -17.54 18.09 6.81
N ASP A 26 -18.35 17.91 5.77
CA ASP A 26 -19.57 18.69 5.50
C ASP A 26 -20.65 18.54 6.56
N LEU A 27 -20.59 17.47 7.36
CA LEU A 27 -21.52 17.18 8.44
C LEU A 27 -21.06 17.71 9.80
N LEU A 28 -19.84 18.24 9.92
CA LEU A 28 -19.33 18.75 11.19
C LEU A 28 -19.95 20.11 11.54
N ASP A 29 -20.54 20.19 12.73
CA ASP A 29 -21.00 21.45 13.31
C ASP A 29 -19.80 22.31 13.75
N ASN A 30 -18.82 21.69 14.39
CA ASN A 30 -17.56 22.33 14.78
C ASN A 30 -16.41 21.92 13.84
N PRO A 31 -15.81 22.84 13.07
CA PRO A 31 -14.73 22.50 12.15
C PRO A 31 -13.44 22.06 12.85
N ASP A 32 -13.25 22.38 14.13
CA ASP A 32 -12.07 21.94 14.89
C ASP A 32 -12.06 20.42 15.09
N GLU A 33 -13.22 19.74 15.03
CA GLU A 33 -13.29 18.27 15.09
C GLU A 33 -12.55 17.58 13.95
N ALA A 34 -12.35 18.26 12.81
CA ALA A 34 -11.51 17.75 11.74
C ALA A 34 -10.06 17.52 12.18
N MET A 35 -9.59 18.16 13.27
CA MET A 35 -8.23 17.95 13.81
C MET A 35 -8.09 16.63 14.58
N ARG A 36 -9.17 15.87 14.79
CA ARG A 36 -9.06 14.45 15.18
C ARG A 36 -8.48 13.60 14.07
N PHE A 37 -8.55 14.07 12.82
CA PHE A 37 -8.00 13.37 11.66
C PHE A 37 -6.58 13.88 11.36
N LEU A 38 -5.71 12.98 10.91
CA LEU A 38 -4.43 13.33 10.33
C LEU A 38 -4.60 13.51 8.82
N SER A 39 -4.31 14.70 8.30
CA SER A 39 -4.29 14.92 6.85
C SER A 39 -3.16 14.13 6.22
N ASN A 40 -3.37 13.60 5.02
CA ASN A 40 -2.34 12.83 4.32
C ASN A 40 -1.10 13.68 4.02
N ARG A 41 -1.26 15.00 3.89
CA ARG A 41 -0.14 15.93 3.78
C ARG A 41 0.72 15.94 5.05
N HIS A 42 0.10 16.09 6.22
CA HIS A 42 0.82 16.06 7.49
C HIS A 42 1.38 14.66 7.79
N ASN A 43 0.68 13.61 7.36
CA ASN A 43 1.20 12.24 7.41
C ASN A 43 2.56 12.13 6.69
N HIS A 44 2.64 12.64 5.45
CA HIS A 44 3.87 12.60 4.66
C HIS A 44 4.95 13.57 5.13
N ALA A 45 4.57 14.76 5.63
CA ALA A 45 5.52 15.84 5.94
C ALA A 45 6.02 15.82 7.38
N LEU A 46 5.22 15.32 8.34
CA LEU A 46 5.50 15.43 9.77
C LEU A 46 5.53 14.06 10.46
N TYR A 47 4.51 13.22 10.26
CA TYR A 47 4.42 11.93 10.94
C TYR A 47 5.48 10.94 10.43
N ARG A 48 5.38 10.57 9.14
CA ARG A 48 6.16 9.47 8.59
C ARG A 48 7.67 9.71 8.63
N PRO A 49 8.22 10.89 8.27
CA PRO A 49 9.66 11.11 8.31
C PRO A 49 10.27 11.06 9.73
N VAL A 50 9.46 11.34 10.76
CA VAL A 50 9.92 11.33 12.16
C VAL A 50 9.76 9.96 12.81
N ILE A 51 8.70 9.23 12.46
CA ILE A 51 8.40 7.89 12.99
C ILE A 51 9.19 6.80 12.26
N ASN A 52 9.26 6.87 10.93
CA ASN A 52 10.07 5.95 10.11
C ASN A 52 11.40 6.65 9.78
N ARG A 53 12.39 6.46 10.65
CA ARG A 53 13.68 7.16 10.63
C ARG A 53 14.71 6.42 9.77
N GLY A 54 15.55 7.22 9.13
CA GLY A 54 16.66 6.73 8.32
C GLY A 54 16.19 5.97 7.08
N ASP A 55 17.09 5.14 6.57
CA ASP A 55 16.94 4.55 5.25
C ASP A 55 16.33 3.15 5.28
N GLN A 56 16.00 2.62 6.47
CA GLN A 56 15.49 1.25 6.60
C GLN A 56 14.13 1.05 5.91
N GLN A 57 13.32 2.10 5.78
CA GLN A 57 12.07 2.05 5.03
C GLN A 57 12.28 1.63 3.57
N HIS A 58 13.45 1.91 2.98
CA HIS A 58 13.78 1.54 1.60
C HIS A 58 13.93 0.03 1.42
N ILE A 59 14.20 -0.72 2.49
CA ILE A 59 14.15 -2.19 2.47
C ILE A 59 12.76 -2.66 2.05
N LEU A 60 11.69 -2.02 2.54
CA LEU A 60 10.31 -2.37 2.21
C LEU A 60 9.91 -1.92 0.79
N GLU A 61 10.60 -0.93 0.22
CA GLU A 61 10.35 -0.43 -1.13
C GLU A 61 10.96 -1.34 -2.21
N ASP A 62 12.07 -2.01 -1.88
CA ASP A 62 12.71 -3.04 -2.68
C ASP A 62 12.11 -4.42 -2.37
N LYS A 63 11.20 -4.90 -3.23
CA LYS A 63 10.51 -6.18 -2.99
C LYS A 63 11.49 -7.36 -2.91
N TRP A 64 12.60 -7.33 -3.64
CA TRP A 64 13.56 -8.43 -3.63
C TRP A 64 14.24 -8.53 -2.27
N ILE A 65 14.74 -7.39 -1.78
CA ILE A 65 15.43 -7.33 -0.48
C ILE A 65 14.43 -7.57 0.66
N ALA A 66 13.23 -6.98 0.62
CA ALA A 66 12.18 -7.23 1.60
C ALA A 66 11.85 -8.73 1.71
N GLN A 67 11.56 -9.38 0.58
CA GLN A 67 11.17 -10.79 0.55
C GLN A 67 12.32 -11.70 1.02
N SER A 68 13.55 -11.42 0.57
CA SER A 68 14.74 -12.16 0.99
C SER A 68 14.99 -12.05 2.50
N TYR A 69 14.82 -10.85 3.06
CA TYR A 69 14.99 -10.59 4.49
C TYR A 69 13.89 -11.24 5.33
N LEU A 70 12.63 -11.11 4.94
CA LEU A 70 11.52 -11.75 5.66
C LEU A 70 11.63 -13.27 5.64
N MET A 71 12.02 -13.86 4.51
CA MET A 71 12.26 -15.29 4.37
C MET A 71 13.42 -15.78 5.24
N SER A 72 14.54 -15.05 5.31
CA SER A 72 15.67 -15.44 6.17
C SER A 72 15.33 -15.38 7.66
N MET A 73 14.36 -14.54 8.03
CA MET A 73 13.78 -14.46 9.37
C MET A 73 12.64 -15.46 9.62
N GLN A 74 12.43 -16.42 8.72
CA GLN A 74 11.40 -17.47 8.84
C GLN A 74 9.98 -16.90 9.01
N LEU A 75 9.72 -15.74 8.39
CA LEU A 75 8.36 -15.22 8.29
C LEU A 75 7.65 -15.86 7.08
N PRO A 76 6.33 -16.11 7.19
CA PRO A 76 5.58 -16.71 6.10
C PRO A 76 5.46 -15.69 4.97
N VAL A 77 6.13 -15.95 3.85
CA VAL A 77 6.10 -15.15 2.63
C VAL A 77 5.87 -16.06 1.42
N PRO A 78 5.39 -15.55 0.28
CA PRO A 78 5.26 -16.36 -0.92
C PRO A 78 6.62 -16.93 -1.32
N LYS A 79 6.64 -18.19 -1.72
CA LYS A 79 7.84 -18.80 -2.29
C LYS A 79 8.34 -17.94 -3.45
N THR A 80 9.59 -17.50 -3.36
CA THR A 80 10.24 -16.67 -4.37
C THR A 80 11.29 -17.51 -5.08
N TYR A 81 11.12 -17.70 -6.38
CA TYR A 81 12.07 -18.44 -7.20
C TYR A 81 13.36 -17.62 -7.37
N GLY A 82 13.22 -16.34 -7.73
CA GLY A 82 14.35 -15.42 -7.80
C GLY A 82 13.98 -14.07 -8.42
N LEU A 83 15.01 -13.26 -8.62
CA LEU A 83 14.95 -11.99 -9.32
C LEU A 83 15.46 -12.20 -10.75
N TYR A 84 14.59 -12.08 -11.74
CA TYR A 84 14.99 -12.07 -13.15
C TYR A 84 15.39 -10.67 -13.59
N ASP A 85 16.62 -10.54 -14.07
CA ASP A 85 17.13 -9.33 -14.72
C ASP A 85 18.32 -9.71 -15.62
N PRO A 86 18.43 -9.19 -16.87
CA PRO A 86 19.51 -9.56 -17.79
C PRO A 86 20.92 -9.27 -17.27
N VAL A 87 21.08 -8.35 -16.32
CA VAL A 87 22.38 -7.95 -15.76
C VAL A 87 22.51 -8.42 -14.31
N PHE A 88 21.50 -8.15 -13.49
CA PHE A 88 21.55 -8.34 -12.03
C PHE A 88 20.78 -9.57 -11.52
N GLY A 89 20.26 -10.41 -12.43
CA GLY A 89 19.36 -11.49 -12.08
C GLY A 89 20.01 -12.55 -11.18
N THR A 90 19.34 -12.93 -10.10
CA THR A 90 19.88 -13.82 -9.07
C THR A 90 18.80 -14.58 -8.29
N THR A 91 19.12 -15.76 -7.77
CA THR A 91 18.29 -16.52 -6.83
C THR A 91 18.64 -16.21 -5.38
N ILE A 92 17.86 -16.72 -4.42
CA ILE A 92 18.18 -16.54 -3.00
C ILE A 92 19.50 -17.21 -2.60
N SER A 93 19.89 -18.27 -3.32
CA SER A 93 21.17 -18.96 -3.12
C SER A 93 22.34 -18.29 -3.86
N GLY A 94 22.10 -17.17 -4.55
CA GLY A 94 23.12 -16.44 -5.32
C GLY A 94 23.41 -17.02 -6.71
N ALA A 95 22.63 -18.00 -7.19
CA ALA A 95 22.80 -18.50 -8.56
C ALA A 95 22.29 -17.46 -9.58
N PRO A 96 22.90 -17.33 -10.76
CA PRO A 96 22.45 -16.37 -11.76
C PRO A 96 21.05 -16.73 -12.27
N MET A 97 20.23 -15.70 -12.48
CA MET A 97 18.89 -15.78 -13.07
C MET A 97 18.69 -14.65 -14.09
N ASN A 98 19.62 -14.57 -15.03
CA ASN A 98 19.72 -13.52 -16.04
C ASN A 98 19.40 -14.00 -17.47
N SER A 99 19.00 -15.26 -17.64
CA SER A 99 18.51 -15.78 -18.93
C SER A 99 17.25 -16.64 -18.80
N PRO A 100 16.41 -16.73 -19.85
CA PRO A 100 15.23 -17.60 -19.88
C PRO A 100 15.55 -19.07 -19.60
N GLN A 101 16.72 -19.57 -20.02
CA GLN A 101 17.14 -20.95 -19.75
C GLN A 101 17.39 -21.18 -18.26
N GLN A 102 17.95 -20.19 -17.55
CA GLN A 102 18.13 -20.26 -16.10
C GLN A 102 16.79 -20.18 -15.36
N VAL A 103 15.86 -19.33 -15.82
CA VAL A 103 14.49 -19.30 -15.29
C VAL A 103 13.82 -20.66 -15.48
N ALA A 104 13.90 -21.25 -16.68
CA ALA A 104 13.34 -22.56 -16.97
C ALA A 104 13.90 -23.63 -16.03
N LYS A 105 15.23 -23.73 -15.94
CA LYS A 105 15.92 -24.72 -15.10
C LYS A 105 15.49 -24.66 -13.64
N LEU A 106 15.20 -23.47 -13.13
CA LEU A 106 14.81 -23.26 -11.73
C LEU A 106 13.35 -23.64 -11.47
N ILE A 107 12.46 -23.36 -12.43
CA ILE A 107 11.01 -23.53 -12.27
C ILE A 107 10.55 -24.92 -12.71
N GLU A 108 11.21 -25.53 -13.69
CA GLU A 108 10.86 -26.83 -14.28
C GLU A 108 10.71 -27.99 -13.29
N PRO A 109 11.54 -28.15 -12.23
CA PRO A 109 11.41 -29.28 -11.31
C PRO A 109 10.05 -29.36 -10.62
N GLU A 110 9.41 -28.22 -10.39
CA GLU A 110 8.07 -28.14 -9.77
C GLU A 110 6.99 -27.77 -10.79
N LEU A 111 7.37 -27.10 -11.88
CA LEU A 111 6.52 -26.52 -12.92
C LEU A 111 5.17 -26.01 -12.34
N PRO A 112 5.21 -24.98 -11.47
CA PRO A 112 4.00 -24.43 -10.89
C PRO A 112 3.03 -24.00 -12.00
N GLN A 113 1.76 -24.37 -11.86
CA GLN A 113 0.74 -23.99 -12.83
C GLN A 113 0.66 -22.47 -13.04
N ARG A 114 0.98 -21.69 -12.00
CA ARG A 114 0.92 -20.22 -12.01
C ARG A 114 2.08 -19.59 -11.25
N VAL A 115 2.58 -18.50 -11.79
CA VAL A 115 3.57 -17.62 -11.15
C VAL A 115 3.13 -16.16 -11.23
N PHE A 116 3.60 -15.37 -10.26
CA PHE A 116 3.47 -13.92 -10.29
C PHE A 116 4.81 -13.26 -10.58
N LEU A 117 4.77 -12.31 -11.51
CA LEU A 117 5.89 -11.42 -11.81
C LEU A 117 5.59 -10.04 -11.25
N LYS A 118 6.50 -9.55 -10.41
CA LYS A 118 6.38 -8.24 -9.76
C LYS A 118 7.64 -7.42 -10.05
N PRO A 119 7.53 -6.15 -10.50
CA PRO A 119 8.71 -5.30 -10.60
C PRO A 119 9.31 -5.09 -9.21
N ARG A 120 10.65 -5.13 -9.13
CA ARG A 120 11.41 -4.97 -7.88
C ARG A 120 11.02 -3.69 -7.14
N GLY A 121 11.09 -2.55 -7.83
CA GLY A 121 10.51 -1.28 -7.39
C GLY A 121 9.20 -1.01 -8.08
N GLY A 122 8.12 -0.92 -7.31
CA GLY A 122 6.79 -0.65 -7.88
C GLY A 122 5.75 -0.42 -6.80
N ARG A 123 4.71 0.32 -7.13
CA ARG A 123 3.64 0.69 -6.19
C ARG A 123 2.25 0.42 -6.77
N LYS A 124 1.27 0.26 -5.88
CA LYS A 124 -0.16 0.19 -6.22
C LYS A 124 -0.52 -1.01 -7.12
N GLY A 125 0.26 -2.08 -7.08
CA GLY A 125 0.08 -3.24 -7.96
C GLY A 125 0.17 -2.89 -9.45
N ARG A 126 0.96 -1.88 -9.82
CA ARG A 126 1.27 -1.60 -11.24
C ARG A 126 2.22 -2.66 -11.78
N ASN A 127 1.97 -3.07 -13.01
CA ASN A 127 2.80 -4.04 -13.75
C ASN A 127 2.93 -5.42 -13.09
N VAL A 128 2.06 -5.77 -12.13
CA VAL A 128 2.00 -7.14 -11.61
C VAL A 128 1.35 -8.00 -12.68
N ILE A 129 2.02 -9.10 -13.04
CA ILE A 129 1.56 -10.04 -14.07
C ILE A 129 1.39 -11.41 -13.42
N MET A 130 0.26 -12.04 -13.68
CA MET A 130 0.03 -13.46 -13.37
C MET A 130 0.21 -14.23 -14.68
N ALA A 131 1.05 -15.26 -14.65
CA ALA A 131 1.40 -16.07 -15.80
C ALA A 131 1.13 -17.54 -15.49
N GLU A 132 0.38 -18.20 -16.36
CA GLU A 132 0.17 -19.64 -16.29
C GLU A 132 1.27 -20.37 -17.07
N LEU A 133 1.86 -21.39 -16.47
CA LEU A 133 2.94 -22.17 -17.07
C LEU A 133 2.42 -23.55 -17.48
N HIS A 134 2.90 -24.03 -18.62
CA HIS A 134 2.60 -25.37 -19.12
C HIS A 134 3.80 -25.97 -19.83
N LYS A 135 3.86 -27.29 -19.88
CA LYS A 135 4.84 -28.01 -20.69
C LYS A 135 4.30 -28.16 -22.11
N ASN A 136 5.03 -27.64 -23.09
CA ASN A 136 4.70 -27.81 -24.50
C ASN A 136 5.09 -29.22 -24.99
N PRO A 137 4.53 -29.69 -26.11
CA PRO A 137 4.88 -31.00 -26.70
C PRO A 137 6.37 -31.15 -27.06
N ASP A 138 7.05 -30.04 -27.34
CA ASP A 138 8.50 -29.98 -27.62
C ASP A 138 9.37 -30.05 -26.35
N GLY A 139 8.74 -30.14 -25.17
CA GLY A 139 9.41 -30.15 -23.87
C GLY A 139 9.77 -28.76 -23.34
N ASN A 140 9.51 -27.67 -24.07
CA ASN A 140 9.77 -26.31 -23.57
C ASN A 140 8.64 -25.81 -22.65
N ILE A 141 8.93 -24.78 -21.86
CA ILE A 141 7.91 -24.12 -21.03
C ILE A 141 7.16 -23.09 -21.88
N GLY A 142 5.85 -23.28 -22.00
CA GLY A 142 4.91 -22.31 -22.54
C GLY A 142 4.35 -21.42 -21.42
N VAL A 143 4.00 -20.18 -21.78
CA VAL A 143 3.43 -19.19 -20.86
C VAL A 143 2.13 -18.64 -21.44
N LEU A 144 1.08 -18.56 -20.62
CA LEU A 144 -0.15 -17.82 -20.93
C LEU A 144 -0.24 -16.63 -19.97
N ALA A 145 -0.26 -15.41 -20.51
CA ALA A 145 -0.41 -14.18 -19.73
C ALA A 145 -1.28 -13.19 -20.50
N ASN A 146 -2.25 -12.56 -19.83
CA ASN A 146 -3.20 -11.62 -20.45
C ASN A 146 -3.82 -12.18 -21.75
N GLU A 147 -4.32 -13.42 -21.69
CA GLU A 147 -4.94 -14.13 -22.83
C GLU A 147 -4.01 -14.39 -24.03
N THR A 148 -2.72 -14.08 -23.91
CA THR A 148 -1.71 -14.26 -24.96
C THR A 148 -0.76 -15.40 -24.60
N ARG A 149 -0.50 -16.28 -25.58
CA ARG A 149 0.45 -17.40 -25.44
C ARG A 149 1.84 -17.00 -25.90
N TYR A 150 2.85 -17.44 -25.16
CA TYR A 150 4.26 -17.17 -25.41
C TYR A 150 5.10 -18.44 -25.20
N THR A 151 6.29 -18.47 -25.79
CA THR A 151 7.39 -19.24 -25.20
C THR A 151 7.89 -18.51 -23.95
N LEU A 152 8.55 -19.20 -23.02
CA LEU A 152 9.14 -18.53 -21.85
C LEU A 152 10.10 -17.40 -22.26
N ASP A 153 10.92 -17.61 -23.28
CA ASP A 153 11.84 -16.60 -23.82
C ASP A 153 11.10 -15.35 -24.32
N ALA A 154 10.11 -15.53 -25.20
CA ALA A 154 9.32 -14.41 -25.72
C ALA A 154 8.56 -13.67 -24.61
N PHE A 155 8.06 -14.38 -23.62
CA PHE A 155 7.38 -13.77 -22.47
C PHE A 155 8.34 -12.88 -21.66
N LEU A 156 9.52 -13.39 -21.29
CA LEU A 156 10.49 -12.63 -20.51
C LEU A 156 11.03 -11.42 -21.29
N GLN A 157 11.17 -11.52 -22.61
CA GLN A 157 11.53 -10.39 -23.48
C GLN A 157 10.40 -9.35 -23.59
N SER A 158 9.14 -9.77 -23.47
CA SER A 158 7.97 -8.87 -23.53
C SER A 158 7.76 -8.04 -22.26
N LEU A 159 8.49 -8.33 -21.18
CA LEU A 159 8.32 -7.63 -19.91
C LEU A 159 8.64 -6.12 -20.05
N PRO A 160 7.75 -5.22 -19.57
CA PRO A 160 7.94 -3.79 -19.76
C PRO A 160 9.20 -3.25 -19.09
N GLN A 161 10.10 -2.66 -19.87
CA GLN A 161 11.34 -2.06 -19.35
C GLN A 161 11.11 -0.77 -18.55
N ASN A 162 9.98 -0.09 -18.80
CA ASN A 162 9.55 1.09 -18.05
C ASN A 162 8.78 0.73 -16.77
N ALA A 163 8.69 -0.55 -16.41
CA ALA A 163 7.96 -1.00 -15.21
C ALA A 163 8.55 -0.45 -13.90
N PHE A 164 9.80 0.01 -13.95
CA PHE A 164 10.60 0.47 -12.80
C PHE A 164 10.56 1.98 -12.58
N GLY A 165 9.65 2.73 -13.22
CA GLY A 165 9.59 4.19 -13.09
C GLY A 165 9.22 4.73 -11.69
N ASP A 166 8.97 3.86 -10.72
CA ASP A 166 8.85 4.25 -9.31
C ASP A 166 10.23 4.37 -8.67
N TYR A 167 10.37 5.24 -7.65
CA TYR A 167 11.64 5.44 -6.94
C TYR A 167 12.80 5.83 -7.86
N ASP A 168 12.53 6.72 -8.82
CA ASP A 168 13.50 7.25 -9.78
C ASP A 168 14.22 6.19 -10.63
N GLY A 169 13.65 4.98 -10.77
CA GLY A 169 14.27 3.91 -11.55
C GLY A 169 15.26 3.05 -10.78
N CYS A 170 15.49 3.29 -9.48
CA CYS A 170 16.59 2.67 -8.74
C CYS A 170 16.49 1.14 -8.59
N TYR A 171 15.35 0.52 -8.88
CA TYR A 171 15.09 -0.89 -8.60
C TYR A 171 14.66 -1.66 -9.86
N HIS A 172 15.65 -2.23 -10.55
CA HIS A 172 15.45 -3.05 -11.75
C HIS A 172 15.22 -4.52 -11.42
N GLY A 173 14.53 -5.21 -12.35
CA GLY A 173 14.31 -6.65 -12.31
C GLY A 173 12.91 -7.07 -11.85
N TRP A 174 12.60 -8.32 -12.11
CA TRP A 174 11.29 -8.92 -11.90
C TRP A 174 11.39 -10.06 -10.88
N LEU A 175 10.73 -9.91 -9.73
CA LEU A 175 10.56 -11.03 -8.82
C LEU A 175 9.61 -12.03 -9.44
N ILE A 176 10.03 -13.30 -9.45
CA ILE A 176 9.17 -14.43 -9.84
C ILE A 176 8.79 -15.18 -8.57
N GLN A 177 7.50 -15.16 -8.23
CA GLN A 177 6.95 -15.80 -7.04
C GLN A 177 5.94 -16.88 -7.43
N ALA A 178 5.82 -17.91 -6.59
CA ALA A 178 4.75 -18.87 -6.70
C ALA A 178 3.38 -18.21 -6.50
N TYR A 179 2.37 -18.71 -7.22
CA TYR A 179 0.99 -18.40 -6.89
C TYR A 179 0.66 -18.93 -5.50
N ILE A 180 -0.06 -18.13 -4.71
CA ILE A 180 -0.59 -18.54 -3.41
C ILE A 180 -2.10 -18.73 -3.52
N PRO A 181 -2.66 -19.85 -3.02
CA PRO A 181 -4.10 -20.02 -2.96
C PRO A 181 -4.69 -19.10 -1.90
N GLN A 182 -5.86 -18.53 -2.20
CA GLN A 182 -6.64 -17.78 -1.22
C GLN A 182 -7.52 -18.73 -0.41
N HIS A 183 -7.67 -18.44 0.87
CA HIS A 183 -8.54 -19.17 1.78
C HIS A 183 -10.01 -19.10 1.36
N ASP A 184 -10.77 -20.19 1.55
CA ASP A 184 -12.13 -20.35 1.03
C ASP A 184 -13.12 -19.29 1.51
N VAL A 185 -13.03 -18.85 2.77
CA VAL A 185 -13.81 -17.71 3.30
C VAL A 185 -13.68 -16.46 2.43
N LEU A 186 -12.47 -16.12 1.98
CA LEU A 186 -12.26 -14.95 1.12
C LEU A 186 -12.64 -15.25 -0.35
N ASN A 187 -12.48 -16.50 -0.82
CA ASN A 187 -12.99 -16.90 -2.14
C ASN A 187 -14.50 -16.81 -2.23
N HIS A 188 -15.22 -17.12 -1.15
CA HIS A 188 -16.68 -16.97 -1.09
C HIS A 188 -17.10 -15.50 -1.23
N ILE A 189 -16.33 -14.57 -0.65
CA ILE A 189 -16.60 -13.13 -0.77
C ILE A 189 -16.20 -12.63 -2.17
N ASN A 190 -14.96 -12.87 -2.59
CA ASN A 190 -14.44 -12.46 -3.89
C ASN A 190 -13.35 -13.43 -4.39
N PRO A 191 -13.67 -14.32 -5.35
CA PRO A 191 -12.71 -15.27 -5.91
C PRO A 191 -11.86 -14.68 -7.05
N HIS A 192 -12.14 -13.45 -7.50
CA HIS A 192 -11.52 -12.89 -8.70
C HIS A 192 -10.10 -12.35 -8.47
N THR A 193 -9.76 -12.00 -7.23
CA THR A 193 -8.44 -11.49 -6.85
C THR A 193 -8.01 -12.06 -5.51
N ILE A 194 -6.70 -12.09 -5.25
CA ILE A 194 -6.21 -12.18 -3.87
C ILE A 194 -6.64 -10.91 -3.13
N ASN A 195 -7.36 -11.10 -2.03
CA ASN A 195 -7.80 -10.08 -1.10
C ASN A 195 -6.90 -10.14 0.13
N THR A 196 -6.39 -8.99 0.54
CA THR A 196 -5.40 -8.90 1.61
C THR A 196 -5.94 -8.19 2.84
N VAL A 197 -5.55 -8.69 4.00
CA VAL A 197 -5.71 -7.97 5.26
C VAL A 197 -4.53 -7.00 5.39
N ARG A 198 -4.83 -5.71 5.46
CA ARG A 198 -3.87 -4.66 5.80
C ARG A 198 -3.87 -4.49 7.32
N VAL A 199 -2.78 -4.87 7.99
CA VAL A 199 -2.58 -4.63 9.43
C VAL A 199 -1.56 -3.51 9.62
N VAL A 200 -1.95 -2.43 10.31
CA VAL A 200 -1.06 -1.30 10.61
C VAL A 200 -0.48 -1.49 12.00
N THR A 201 0.83 -1.74 12.06
CA THR A 201 1.59 -1.84 13.32
C THR A 201 2.31 -0.52 13.62
N PHE A 202 2.40 -0.16 14.90
CA PHE A 202 3.16 0.97 15.40
C PHE A 202 4.04 0.55 16.58
N ILE A 203 5.32 0.89 16.54
CA ILE A 203 6.28 0.64 17.63
C ILE A 203 6.39 1.92 18.48
N ASP A 204 5.86 1.86 19.70
CA ASP A 204 5.84 3.00 20.63
C ASP A 204 7.23 3.34 21.17
N SER A 205 7.37 4.47 21.85
CA SER A 205 8.63 4.93 22.44
C SER A 205 9.25 3.97 23.48
N GLN A 206 8.50 2.98 23.96
CA GLN A 206 8.92 1.90 24.85
C GLN A 206 9.26 0.59 24.08
N ASN A 207 9.32 0.65 22.75
CA ASN A 207 9.57 -0.47 21.84
C ASN A 207 8.52 -1.60 21.92
N GLN A 208 7.29 -1.27 22.31
CA GLN A 208 6.15 -2.20 22.25
C GLN A 208 5.41 -2.05 20.91
N VAL A 209 5.03 -3.19 20.32
CA VAL A 209 4.27 -3.20 19.06
C VAL A 209 2.78 -3.16 19.33
N HIS A 210 2.13 -2.15 18.77
CA HIS A 210 0.69 -1.95 18.80
C HIS A 210 0.10 -2.19 17.42
N VAL A 211 -1.02 -2.91 17.36
CA VAL A 211 -1.85 -2.96 16.15
C VAL A 211 -2.81 -1.77 16.23
N GLN A 212 -2.53 -0.72 15.46
CA GLN A 212 -3.35 0.50 15.50
C GLN A 212 -4.65 0.30 14.74
N HIS A 213 -4.58 -0.32 13.57
CA HIS A 213 -5.73 -0.50 12.69
C HIS A 213 -5.59 -1.76 11.85
N ALA A 214 -6.72 -2.26 11.37
CA ALA A 214 -6.76 -3.24 10.30
C ALA A 214 -7.94 -2.99 9.36
N ILE A 215 -7.76 -3.34 8.10
CA ILE A 215 -8.80 -3.34 7.09
C ILE A 215 -8.64 -4.57 6.19
N LEU A 216 -9.74 -5.05 5.62
CA LEU A 216 -9.71 -5.97 4.49
C LEU A 216 -9.75 -5.14 3.21
N ARG A 217 -8.76 -5.36 2.35
CA ARG A 217 -8.74 -4.83 0.99
C ARG A 217 -9.41 -5.86 0.10
N LEU A 218 -10.54 -5.48 -0.48
CA LEU A 218 -11.36 -6.36 -1.29
C LEU A 218 -11.30 -5.88 -2.75
N GLY A 219 -10.86 -6.75 -3.65
CA GLY A 219 -10.76 -6.44 -5.07
C GLY A 219 -12.08 -6.41 -5.80
N ARG A 220 -12.01 -6.36 -7.13
CA ARG A 220 -13.15 -6.38 -8.06
C ARG A 220 -12.83 -7.31 -9.22
N LYS A 221 -13.86 -7.81 -9.89
CA LYS A 221 -13.74 -8.80 -10.98
C LYS A 221 -12.73 -8.44 -12.07
N ASP A 222 -12.69 -7.17 -12.48
CA ASP A 222 -11.81 -6.70 -13.57
C ASP A 222 -10.44 -6.21 -13.06
N GLY A 223 -10.16 -6.37 -11.76
CA GLY A 223 -8.91 -5.97 -11.14
C GLY A 223 -7.87 -7.08 -11.16
N VAL A 224 -6.60 -6.72 -11.34
CA VAL A 224 -5.47 -7.65 -11.12
C VAL A 224 -5.07 -7.78 -9.63
N ALA A 225 -5.60 -6.90 -8.78
CA ALA A 225 -5.31 -6.83 -7.35
C ALA A 225 -6.42 -6.08 -6.60
N ASP A 226 -6.46 -6.24 -5.28
CA ASP A 226 -7.42 -5.66 -4.34
C ASP A 226 -7.28 -4.15 -4.02
N ASN A 227 -6.70 -3.38 -4.94
CA ASN A 227 -6.31 -2.01 -4.66
C ASN A 227 -7.51 -1.03 -4.66
N TRP A 228 -7.73 -0.34 -3.53
CA TRP A 228 -8.75 0.70 -3.37
C TRP A 228 -8.63 1.85 -4.40
N ALA A 229 -7.40 2.19 -4.79
CA ALA A 229 -7.14 3.19 -5.83
C ALA A 229 -7.51 2.72 -7.25
N LYS A 230 -7.81 1.42 -7.44
CA LYS A 230 -8.23 0.81 -8.71
C LYS A 230 -9.69 0.31 -8.69
N GLY A 231 -10.49 0.72 -7.70
CA GLY A 231 -11.92 0.39 -7.63
C GLY A 231 -12.27 -0.67 -6.60
N GLY A 232 -11.27 -1.20 -5.88
CA GLY A 232 -11.48 -2.06 -4.72
C GLY A 232 -12.22 -1.35 -3.58
N ILE A 233 -12.52 -2.12 -2.53
CA ILE A 233 -13.26 -1.69 -1.34
C ILE A 233 -12.33 -1.79 -0.12
N SER A 234 -12.35 -0.77 0.72
CA SER A 234 -11.72 -0.84 2.05
C SER A 234 -12.78 -1.23 3.05
N VAL A 235 -12.65 -2.39 3.69
CA VAL A 235 -13.59 -2.93 4.69
C VAL A 235 -12.98 -2.83 6.08
N SER A 236 -13.70 -2.25 7.04
CA SER A 236 -13.21 -2.16 8.41
C SER A 236 -13.05 -3.54 9.05
N ILE A 237 -12.02 -3.69 9.87
CA ILE A 237 -11.85 -4.86 10.73
C ILE A 237 -11.74 -4.39 12.17
N ASP A 238 -12.53 -4.97 13.06
CA ASP A 238 -12.32 -4.83 14.50
C ASP A 238 -11.02 -5.53 14.89
N THR A 239 -10.04 -4.76 15.36
CA THR A 239 -8.68 -5.27 15.61
C THR A 239 -8.61 -6.28 16.76
N ARG A 240 -9.62 -6.33 17.64
CA ARG A 240 -9.67 -7.30 18.75
C ARG A 240 -10.24 -8.64 18.31
N THR A 241 -11.20 -8.64 17.40
CA THR A 241 -12.02 -9.82 17.08
C THR A 241 -11.82 -10.35 15.67
N GLY A 242 -11.26 -9.54 14.75
CA GLY A 242 -11.16 -9.87 13.33
C GLY A 242 -12.50 -9.74 12.60
N ARG A 243 -13.52 -9.17 13.23
CA ARG A 243 -14.86 -9.03 12.67
C ARG A 243 -14.90 -7.90 11.64
N LEU A 244 -15.45 -8.20 10.47
CA LEU A 244 -15.65 -7.27 9.37
C LEU A 244 -16.83 -6.34 9.66
N GLY A 245 -16.65 -5.05 9.39
CA GLY A 245 -17.73 -4.07 9.36
C GLY A 245 -18.12 -3.70 7.93
N ARG A 246 -18.56 -2.46 7.76
CA ARG A 246 -18.92 -1.92 6.43
C ARG A 246 -17.68 -1.60 5.60
N GLY A 247 -17.82 -1.77 4.30
CA GLY A 247 -16.85 -1.37 3.29
C GLY A 247 -17.14 0.01 2.72
N VAL A 248 -16.12 0.68 2.20
CA VAL A 248 -16.25 1.98 1.54
C VAL A 248 -15.44 2.06 0.24
N PHE A 249 -16.05 2.63 -0.79
CA PHE A 249 -15.34 2.99 -2.03
C PHE A 249 -14.56 4.29 -1.86
N LYS A 250 -13.52 4.45 -2.68
CA LYS A 250 -12.84 5.74 -2.75
C LYS A 250 -13.79 6.81 -3.33
N PRO A 251 -13.71 8.10 -2.95
CA PRO A 251 -14.68 9.10 -3.39
C PRO A 251 -14.76 9.27 -4.91
N HIS A 252 -13.66 9.05 -5.64
CA HIS A 252 -13.66 9.11 -7.11
C HIS A 252 -14.33 7.89 -7.77
N TYR A 253 -14.57 6.81 -7.01
CA TYR A 253 -15.44 5.67 -7.36
C TYR A 253 -16.83 5.77 -6.70
N GLY A 254 -17.25 6.97 -6.28
CA GLY A 254 -18.58 7.24 -5.74
C GLY A 254 -18.65 7.32 -4.21
N GLY A 255 -17.67 6.77 -3.48
CA GLY A 255 -17.61 6.91 -2.01
C GLY A 255 -18.73 6.20 -1.24
N ALA A 256 -19.44 5.26 -1.86
CA ALA A 256 -20.54 4.54 -1.24
C ALA A 256 -20.05 3.59 -0.15
N TRP A 257 -20.86 3.44 0.90
CA TRP A 257 -20.65 2.44 1.94
C TRP A 257 -21.50 1.20 1.66
N VAL A 258 -20.88 0.03 1.70
CA VAL A 258 -21.48 -1.26 1.32
C VAL A 258 -21.24 -2.32 2.37
N SER A 259 -22.09 -3.34 2.38
CA SER A 259 -22.01 -4.48 3.32
C SER A 259 -21.80 -5.82 2.61
N GLU A 260 -21.88 -5.80 1.28
CA GLU A 260 -21.74 -6.94 0.38
C GLU A 260 -20.79 -6.61 -0.77
N HIS A 261 -20.16 -7.65 -1.31
CA HIS A 261 -19.28 -7.51 -2.45
C HIS A 261 -20.13 -7.32 -3.73
N PRO A 262 -19.91 -6.26 -4.52
CA PRO A 262 -20.86 -5.87 -5.56
C PRO A 262 -20.83 -6.75 -6.81
N ASP A 263 -19.76 -7.51 -7.05
CA ASP A 263 -19.71 -8.42 -8.20
C ASP A 263 -20.30 -9.80 -7.88
N THR A 264 -20.26 -10.23 -6.62
CA THR A 264 -20.65 -11.58 -6.19
C THR A 264 -21.95 -11.59 -5.37
N GLY A 265 -22.37 -10.44 -4.83
CA GLY A 265 -23.49 -10.32 -3.89
C GLY A 265 -23.20 -10.89 -2.50
N ALA A 266 -21.97 -11.34 -2.23
CA ALA A 266 -21.62 -11.97 -0.97
C ALA A 266 -21.56 -10.93 0.16
N CYS A 267 -22.40 -11.08 1.18
CA CYS A 267 -22.34 -10.23 2.38
C CYS A 267 -21.06 -10.51 3.16
N PHE A 268 -20.21 -9.49 3.35
CA PHE A 268 -19.01 -9.60 4.17
C PHE A 268 -19.19 -8.98 5.56
N GLU A 269 -20.12 -8.04 5.73
CA GLU A 269 -20.33 -7.38 7.02
C GLU A 269 -20.76 -8.39 8.08
N GLY A 270 -20.09 -8.35 9.24
CA GLY A 270 -20.35 -9.23 10.35
C GLY A 270 -19.65 -10.59 10.29
N GLN A 271 -19.04 -10.97 9.16
CA GLN A 271 -18.15 -12.12 9.10
C GLN A 271 -16.87 -11.88 9.91
N THR A 272 -16.13 -12.93 10.25
CA THR A 272 -14.84 -12.85 10.96
C THR A 272 -13.74 -13.46 10.12
N ILE A 273 -12.61 -12.76 10.03
CA ILE A 273 -11.39 -13.29 9.39
C ILE A 273 -10.85 -14.45 10.25
N PRO A 274 -10.70 -15.66 9.71
CA PRO A 274 -10.15 -16.78 10.46
C PRO A 274 -8.67 -16.56 10.77
N GLU A 275 -8.16 -17.25 11.78
CA GLU A 275 -6.77 -17.14 12.24
C GLU A 275 -6.34 -15.71 12.60
N TRP A 276 -7.28 -14.88 13.05
CA TRP A 276 -7.03 -13.46 13.31
C TRP A 276 -5.83 -13.22 14.23
N GLN A 277 -5.70 -13.99 15.31
CA GLN A 277 -4.59 -13.84 16.23
C GLN A 277 -3.25 -14.19 15.57
N THR A 278 -3.21 -15.24 14.75
CA THR A 278 -2.02 -15.63 13.98
C THR A 278 -1.59 -14.52 13.01
N ILE A 279 -2.55 -13.86 12.34
CA ILE A 279 -2.29 -12.70 11.48
C ILE A 279 -1.62 -11.58 12.29
N LEU A 280 -2.17 -11.23 13.45
CA LEU A 280 -1.61 -10.18 14.30
C LEU A 280 -0.20 -10.53 14.77
N ASP A 281 0.05 -11.78 15.16
CA ASP A 281 1.33 -12.23 15.68
C ASP A 281 2.41 -12.22 14.58
N VAL A 282 2.07 -12.63 13.36
CA VAL A 282 2.96 -12.51 12.18
C VAL A 282 3.34 -11.05 11.93
N CYS A 283 2.36 -10.14 11.93
CA CYS A 283 2.60 -8.71 11.73
C CYS A 283 3.46 -8.09 12.84
N LYS A 284 3.23 -8.46 14.10
CA LYS A 284 4.03 -7.99 15.25
C LYS A 284 5.48 -8.47 15.17
N ARG A 285 5.69 -9.74 14.84
CA ARG A 285 7.04 -10.29 14.62
C ARG A 285 7.74 -9.57 13.48
N ALA A 286 7.05 -9.36 12.35
CA ALA A 286 7.60 -8.64 11.21
C ALA A 286 7.98 -7.18 11.58
N ALA A 287 7.11 -6.46 12.30
CA ALA A 287 7.37 -5.10 12.75
C ALA A 287 8.68 -4.96 13.55
N MET A 288 8.94 -5.90 14.48
CA MET A 288 10.15 -5.87 15.31
C MET A 288 11.46 -6.06 14.53
N MET A 289 11.41 -6.55 13.28
CA MET A 289 12.60 -6.67 12.43
C MET A 289 13.06 -5.32 11.86
N PHE A 290 12.21 -4.28 11.91
CA PHE A 290 12.47 -2.98 11.31
C PHE A 290 12.51 -1.85 12.36
N SER A 291 13.57 -1.80 13.17
CA SER A 291 13.74 -0.81 14.25
C SER A 291 13.65 0.67 13.81
N GLY A 292 14.05 0.97 12.58
CA GLY A 292 13.95 2.27 11.93
C GLY A 292 12.59 2.54 11.27
N THR A 293 11.76 1.52 11.01
CA THR A 293 10.43 1.67 10.41
C THR A 293 9.35 1.34 11.43
N ARG A 294 9.06 2.31 12.29
CA ARG A 294 8.17 2.11 13.45
C ARG A 294 6.69 2.04 13.10
N SER A 295 6.26 2.53 11.92
CA SER A 295 4.89 2.47 11.44
C SER A 295 4.83 1.81 10.07
N THR A 296 4.22 0.62 10.02
CA THR A 296 4.19 -0.22 8.82
C THR A 296 2.80 -0.81 8.62
N GLY A 297 2.30 -0.75 7.39
CA GLY A 297 1.12 -1.51 6.96
C GLY A 297 1.55 -2.80 6.28
N TRP A 298 1.20 -3.93 6.88
CA TRP A 298 1.48 -5.27 6.37
C TRP A 298 0.30 -5.76 5.56
N ASP A 299 0.53 -6.14 4.30
CA ASP A 299 -0.46 -6.81 3.47
C ASP A 299 -0.32 -8.32 3.63
N ILE A 300 -1.35 -8.94 4.22
CA ILE A 300 -1.39 -10.36 4.52
C ILE A 300 -2.42 -11.02 3.60
N ALA A 301 -1.98 -12.01 2.82
CA ALA A 301 -2.90 -12.93 2.19
C ALA A 301 -3.19 -14.07 3.17
N LEU A 302 -4.45 -14.46 3.26
CA LEU A 302 -4.85 -15.64 4.01
C LEU A 302 -4.93 -16.82 3.03
N THR A 303 -4.16 -17.88 3.30
CA THR A 303 -4.16 -19.12 2.52
C THR A 303 -4.74 -20.27 3.34
N PRO A 304 -5.04 -21.43 2.75
CA PRO A 304 -5.42 -22.63 3.50
C PRO A 304 -4.37 -23.12 4.50
N ASP A 305 -3.10 -22.76 4.30
CA ASP A 305 -1.97 -23.15 5.16
C ASP A 305 -1.60 -22.06 6.20
N GLY A 306 -2.38 -20.98 6.26
CA GLY A 306 -2.21 -19.87 7.19
C GLY A 306 -1.84 -18.53 6.53
N PRO A 307 -1.55 -17.49 7.34
CA PRO A 307 -1.32 -16.14 6.83
C PRO A 307 0.09 -15.95 6.24
N VAL A 308 0.14 -15.25 5.10
CA VAL A 308 1.36 -14.99 4.32
C VAL A 308 1.55 -13.49 4.09
N ILE A 309 2.73 -12.95 4.42
CA ILE A 309 3.09 -11.54 4.17
C ILE A 309 3.41 -11.33 2.69
N ILE A 310 2.58 -10.55 2.01
CA ILE A 310 2.76 -10.17 0.61
C ILE A 310 3.74 -9.01 0.47
N GLU A 311 3.57 -7.98 1.30
CA GLU A 311 4.45 -6.82 1.35
C GLU A 311 4.28 -6.06 2.67
N GLY A 312 5.34 -5.35 3.09
CA GLY A 312 5.28 -4.33 4.13
C GLY A 312 5.34 -2.95 3.49
N ASN A 313 4.57 -2.00 4.01
CA ASN A 313 4.46 -0.65 3.46
C ASN A 313 4.71 0.40 4.55
N ALA A 314 5.86 1.08 4.49
CA ALA A 314 6.11 2.29 5.30
C ALA A 314 5.14 3.44 4.95
N ALA A 315 4.56 3.39 3.75
CA ALA A 315 3.57 4.33 3.24
C ALA A 315 2.22 3.61 3.01
N TRP A 316 1.51 3.31 4.09
CA TRP A 316 0.38 2.38 4.10
C TRP A 316 -1.00 2.95 3.71
N ASP A 317 -1.03 4.14 3.09
CA ASP A 317 -2.25 4.84 2.62
C ASP A 317 -3.26 5.16 3.73
N LEU A 318 -2.88 6.08 4.62
CA LEU A 318 -3.67 6.52 5.78
C LEU A 318 -5.17 6.74 5.49
N PRO A 319 -5.58 7.44 4.40
CA PRO A 319 -6.99 7.65 4.13
C PRO A 319 -7.83 6.37 4.01
N MET A 320 -7.25 5.29 3.48
CA MET A 320 -7.94 4.01 3.32
C MET A 320 -8.32 3.36 4.65
N VAL A 321 -7.56 3.68 5.71
CA VAL A 321 -7.74 3.15 7.07
C VAL A 321 -8.54 4.13 7.92
N GLN A 322 -8.13 5.40 7.94
CA GLN A 322 -8.70 6.43 8.81
C GLN A 322 -10.19 6.69 8.53
N VAL A 323 -10.67 6.44 7.30
CA VAL A 323 -12.09 6.57 6.95
C VAL A 323 -13.01 5.72 7.83
N HIS A 324 -12.51 4.62 8.40
CA HIS A 324 -13.25 3.73 9.29
C HIS A 324 -13.20 4.14 10.77
N THR A 325 -12.69 5.33 11.06
CA THR A 325 -12.44 5.81 12.43
C THR A 325 -13.11 7.15 12.68
N THR A 326 -13.15 7.57 13.94
CA THR A 326 -13.52 8.94 14.33
C THR A 326 -12.34 9.93 14.26
N GLY A 327 -11.23 9.53 13.61
CA GLY A 327 -9.99 10.28 13.49
C GLY A 327 -8.78 9.52 14.07
N TYR A 328 -7.66 9.52 13.33
CA TYR A 328 -6.42 8.85 13.75
C TYR A 328 -5.78 9.47 15.00
N LEU A 329 -5.90 10.79 15.16
CA LEU A 329 -5.29 11.57 16.24
C LEU A 329 -6.21 11.65 17.46
N ASN A 330 -6.60 10.50 18.00
CA ASN A 330 -7.20 10.42 19.33
C ASN A 330 -6.18 10.77 20.43
N GLU A 331 -6.64 10.90 21.67
CA GLU A 331 -5.78 11.31 22.81
C GLU A 331 -4.57 10.40 23.00
N GLN A 332 -4.76 9.07 22.91
CA GLN A 332 -3.69 8.10 23.05
C GLN A 332 -2.65 8.23 21.93
N THR A 333 -3.10 8.31 20.67
CA THR A 333 -2.22 8.50 19.52
C THR A 333 -1.45 9.82 19.64
N ARG A 334 -2.11 10.91 20.05
CA ARG A 334 -1.47 12.21 20.24
C ARG A 334 -0.41 12.18 21.35
N ALA A 335 -0.74 11.60 22.50
CA ALA A 335 0.20 11.45 23.60
C ALA A 335 1.44 10.66 23.17
N GLU A 336 1.25 9.56 22.44
CA GLU A 336 2.35 8.74 21.97
C GLU A 336 3.22 9.46 20.94
N LEU A 337 2.62 10.14 19.96
CA LEU A 337 3.37 10.93 18.98
C LEU A 337 4.09 12.12 19.61
N GLY A 338 3.54 12.69 20.68
CA GLY A 338 4.20 13.70 21.50
C GLY A 338 5.53 13.21 22.09
N LYS A 339 5.64 11.92 22.45
CA LYS A 339 6.90 11.30 22.92
C LYS A 339 7.97 11.23 21.82
N PHE A 340 7.58 11.33 20.55
CA PHE A 340 8.48 11.47 19.40
C PHE A 340 8.70 12.93 18.98
N SER A 341 8.29 13.89 19.80
CA SER A 341 8.30 15.34 19.51
C SER A 341 7.43 15.74 18.32
N ILE A 342 6.39 14.96 18.02
CA ILE A 342 5.43 15.24 16.95
C ILE A 342 4.15 15.77 17.58
N ASN A 343 3.85 17.03 17.34
CA ASN A 343 2.64 17.68 17.83
C ASN A 343 1.78 18.15 16.65
N PHE A 344 0.48 17.95 16.76
CA PHE A 344 -0.51 18.40 15.79
C PHE A 344 -1.42 19.46 16.42
N PRO A 345 -1.93 20.42 15.63
CA PRO A 345 -2.88 21.39 16.14
C PRO A 345 -4.19 20.71 16.55
N ASP A 346 -4.87 21.31 17.52
CA ASP A 346 -6.20 20.87 17.98
C ASP A 346 -7.34 21.70 17.39
N ARG A 347 -7.00 22.79 16.69
CA ARG A 347 -7.96 23.67 16.02
C ARG A 347 -7.59 23.90 14.57
N VAL A 348 -8.60 24.04 13.72
CA VAL A 348 -8.37 24.47 12.34
C VAL A 348 -7.92 25.92 12.33
N LYS A 349 -7.08 26.27 11.35
CA LYS A 349 -6.58 27.63 11.17
C LYS A 349 -7.74 28.64 11.14
N PRO A 350 -7.54 29.86 11.68
CA PRO A 350 -8.49 30.94 11.50
C PRO A 350 -8.62 31.27 10.00
N LEU A 351 -9.79 31.78 9.59
CA LEU A 351 -10.12 31.95 8.17
C LEU A 351 -9.06 32.75 7.38
N PRO A 352 -8.50 33.88 7.87
CA PRO A 352 -7.47 34.62 7.14
C PRO A 352 -6.22 33.78 6.83
N LEU A 353 -5.73 33.02 7.83
CA LEU A 353 -4.55 32.18 7.68
C LEU A 353 -4.83 30.96 6.78
N ALA A 354 -6.07 30.42 6.86
CA ALA A 354 -6.51 29.34 5.99
C ALA A 354 -6.55 29.80 4.52
N LEU A 355 -7.12 30.97 4.23
CA LEU A 355 -7.16 31.57 2.89
C LEU A 355 -5.74 31.84 2.37
N LEU A 356 -4.86 32.41 3.19
CA LEU A 356 -3.46 32.61 2.82
C LEU A 356 -2.77 31.28 2.48
N THR A 357 -2.99 30.22 3.27
CA THR A 357 -2.42 28.89 3.00
C THR A 357 -2.92 28.34 1.67
N LEU A 358 -4.23 28.46 1.39
CA LEU A 358 -4.82 28.00 0.14
C LEU A 358 -4.29 28.79 -1.06
N PHE A 359 -4.14 30.11 -0.93
CA PHE A 359 -3.56 30.97 -1.95
C PHE A 359 -2.11 30.58 -2.24
N VAL A 360 -1.26 30.47 -1.21
CA VAL A 360 0.15 30.04 -1.37
C VAL A 360 0.22 28.67 -2.04
N TYR A 361 -0.68 27.76 -1.70
CA TYR A 361 -0.74 26.44 -2.31
C TYR A 361 -1.11 26.50 -3.79
N GLN A 362 -2.15 27.24 -4.17
CA GLN A 362 -2.52 27.46 -5.57
C GLN A 362 -1.40 28.15 -6.35
N TRP A 363 -0.77 29.17 -5.74
CA TRP A 363 0.36 29.88 -6.31
C TRP A 363 1.53 28.93 -6.60
N ARG A 364 1.93 28.09 -5.64
CA ARG A 364 3.02 27.12 -5.82
C ARG A 364 2.76 26.11 -6.95
N ARG A 365 1.50 25.79 -7.24
CA ARG A 365 1.11 24.89 -8.33
C ARG A 365 0.85 25.59 -9.66
N SER A 366 0.81 26.93 -9.67
CA SER A 366 0.63 27.72 -10.89
C SER A 366 1.96 27.90 -11.64
N ARG A 367 1.94 28.62 -12.77
CA ARG A 367 3.17 29.04 -13.46
C ARG A 367 3.94 30.14 -12.71
N GLY A 368 3.33 30.77 -11.70
CA GLY A 368 3.88 31.90 -10.95
C GLY A 368 5.30 31.71 -10.43
N PRO A 369 5.63 30.62 -9.72
CA PRO A 369 6.99 30.35 -9.25
C PRO A 369 8.03 30.26 -10.37
N ARG A 370 7.68 29.66 -11.51
CA ARG A 370 8.58 29.57 -12.68
C ARG A 370 8.82 30.95 -13.31
N ILE A 371 7.77 31.76 -13.40
CA ILE A 371 7.87 33.15 -13.89
C ILE A 371 8.72 33.99 -12.94
N LEU A 372 8.51 33.88 -11.63
CA LEU A 372 9.28 34.61 -10.63
C LEU A 372 10.77 34.21 -10.64
N HIS A 373 11.06 32.92 -10.79
CA HIS A 373 12.42 32.43 -10.97
C HIS A 373 13.06 33.00 -12.24
N ALA A 374 12.35 32.99 -13.37
CA ALA A 374 12.83 33.53 -14.64
C ALA A 374 13.08 35.05 -14.59
N LEU A 375 12.27 35.80 -13.82
CA LEU A 375 12.47 37.24 -13.59
C LEU A 375 13.67 37.49 -12.67
N LYS A 376 13.83 36.71 -11.59
CA LYS A 376 15.00 36.81 -10.70
C LYS A 376 16.31 36.48 -11.40
N SER A 377 16.32 35.51 -12.31
CA SER A 377 17.51 35.17 -13.09
C SER A 377 17.89 36.22 -14.15
N ARG A 378 17.00 37.19 -14.41
CA ARG A 378 17.22 38.32 -15.35
C ARG A 378 17.58 39.63 -14.65
N LEU A 379 17.55 39.68 -13.32
CA LEU A 379 18.03 40.84 -12.57
C LEU A 379 19.57 40.80 -12.54
N PRO A 380 20.27 41.91 -12.84
CA PRO A 380 21.72 41.97 -12.71
C PRO A 380 22.11 41.66 -11.26
N ARG A 381 23.11 40.80 -11.07
CA ARG A 381 23.71 40.58 -9.75
C ARG A 381 24.31 41.91 -9.31
N ALA A 382 23.82 42.48 -8.21
CA ALA A 382 24.48 43.61 -7.59
C ALA A 382 25.90 43.15 -7.18
N ILE A 383 26.90 43.90 -7.66
CA ILE A 383 28.32 43.73 -7.35
C ILE A 383 28.59 44.17 -5.92
#